data_AF-A0A0C3Q3M5-F1
#
_entry.id   AF-A0A0C3Q3M5-F1
#
_cell.length_a   1.000
_cell.length_b   1.000
_cell.length_c   1.000
_cell.angle_alpha   90.00
_cell.angle_beta   90.00
_cell.angle_gamma   90.00
#
_symmetry.space_group_name_H-M   'P 1'
#
loop_
_entity.id
_entity.type
_entity.pdbx_description
1 polymer ?
#
loop_
_entity_poly.entity_id
_entity_poly.type
_entity_poly.pdbx_seq_one_letter_code
_entity_poly.pdbx_strand_id
1 'polypeptide(L)'
;MEEDEDMEDAEGEDDESERREVSVYEGQRLLSDPDMDDNLGRTLESLNCTRGKFLTIVDEDEVFENVVLALSPLPDGASSAFILPSPFPSLKQHARPKPPAPAATEDDGDVTEIVATEPSRKRAASEDDIRPAKRARTAEHHPEETEDGHIVISDDDDDIMEVL
;
A
#
# COMPACT_ATOMS: atom_id res chain seq x y z
N MET A 1 -51.52 -21.21 -32.30
CA MET A 1 -51.95 -20.97 -30.91
C MET A 1 -50.88 -21.59 -30.04
N GLU A 2 -49.62 -21.17 -30.23
CA GLU A 2 -49.08 -19.82 -29.92
C GLU A 2 -49.20 -19.62 -28.41
N GLU A 3 -48.12 -19.90 -27.67
CA GLU A 3 -47.05 -18.92 -27.36
C GLU A 3 -47.63 -17.76 -26.57
N ASP A 4 -47.30 -17.70 -25.28
CA ASP A 4 -47.05 -16.47 -24.51
C ASP A 4 -46.46 -16.92 -23.16
N GLU A 5 -45.20 -17.34 -23.23
CA GLU A 5 -44.31 -17.41 -22.07
C GLU A 5 -43.89 -15.97 -21.75
N ASP A 6 -44.70 -15.25 -20.98
CA ASP A 6 -44.29 -13.98 -20.37
C ASP A 6 -43.27 -14.28 -19.26
N MET A 7 -42.04 -14.57 -19.67
CA MET A 7 -40.86 -14.50 -18.83
C MET A 7 -40.45 -13.03 -18.79
N GLU A 8 -41.09 -12.26 -17.90
CA GLU A 8 -40.63 -10.93 -17.54
C GLU A 8 -39.24 -11.07 -16.91
N ASP A 9 -38.22 -10.75 -17.70
CA ASP A 9 -36.86 -10.49 -17.24
C ASP A 9 -36.93 -9.35 -16.22
N ALA A 10 -36.98 -9.73 -14.94
CA ALA A 10 -36.70 -8.85 -13.83
C ALA A 10 -35.20 -8.53 -13.86
N GLU A 11 -34.81 -7.61 -14.73
CA GLU A 11 -33.53 -6.92 -14.60
C GLU A 11 -33.53 -6.23 -13.24
N GLY A 12 -32.76 -6.78 -12.30
CA GLY A 12 -32.51 -6.13 -11.03
C GLY A 12 -31.78 -4.83 -11.32
N GLU A 13 -32.50 -3.72 -11.21
CA GLU A 13 -31.93 -2.39 -11.01
C GLU A 13 -31.12 -2.43 -9.71
N ASP A 14 -29.86 -2.84 -9.82
CA ASP A 14 -28.84 -2.58 -8.82
C ASP A 14 -28.68 -1.05 -8.78
N ASP A 15 -29.24 -0.40 -7.77
CA ASP A 15 -29.09 1.04 -7.52
C ASP A 15 -27.58 1.35 -7.41
N GLU A 16 -26.97 1.89 -8.49
CA GLU A 16 -25.54 2.21 -8.55
C GLU A 16 -25.13 3.18 -7.42
N SER A 17 -26.08 3.92 -6.86
CA SER A 17 -25.88 4.86 -5.75
C SER A 17 -25.45 4.19 -4.43
N GLU A 18 -25.57 2.87 -4.29
CA GLU A 18 -25.19 2.13 -3.09
C GLU A 18 -23.88 1.32 -3.24
N ARG A 19 -23.24 1.34 -4.41
CA ARG A 19 -21.94 0.66 -4.61
C ARG A 19 -20.84 1.55 -4.05
N ARG A 20 -20.05 1.01 -3.10
CA ARG A 20 -18.89 1.73 -2.58
C ARG A 20 -17.77 1.80 -3.59
N GLU A 21 -17.19 2.98 -3.69
CA GLU A 21 -16.01 3.26 -4.50
C GLU A 21 -14.77 2.71 -3.78
N VAL A 22 -14.03 1.84 -4.47
CA VAL A 22 -12.86 1.18 -3.90
C VAL A 22 -11.69 1.17 -4.88
N SER A 23 -10.49 1.33 -4.35
CA SER A 23 -9.24 1.16 -5.08
C SER A 23 -8.57 -0.17 -4.73
N VAL A 24 -7.95 -0.82 -5.71
CA VAL A 24 -7.26 -2.10 -5.54
C VAL A 24 -5.77 -1.95 -5.90
N TYR A 25 -4.91 -2.40 -5.00
CA TYR A 25 -3.45 -2.29 -5.13
C TYR A 25 -2.77 -3.65 -5.02
N GLU A 26 -1.63 -3.82 -5.70
CA GLU A 26 -0.63 -4.83 -5.39
C GLU A 26 0.64 -4.14 -4.86
N GLY A 27 0.85 -4.18 -3.55
CA GLY A 27 1.91 -3.44 -2.89
C GLY A 27 1.75 -1.93 -3.00
N GLN A 28 2.48 -1.29 -3.93
CA GLN A 28 2.38 0.15 -4.23
C GLN A 28 1.80 0.42 -5.62
N ARG A 29 1.52 -0.63 -6.40
CA ARG A 29 1.02 -0.51 -7.77
C ARG A 29 -0.51 -0.50 -7.75
N LEU A 30 -1.10 0.56 -8.29
CA LEU A 30 -2.55 0.63 -8.51
C LEU A 30 -2.95 -0.34 -9.63
N LEU A 31 -3.94 -1.18 -9.36
CA LEU A 31 -4.51 -2.13 -10.33
C LEU A 31 -5.84 -1.64 -10.89
N SER A 32 -6.66 -0.99 -10.07
CA SER A 32 -7.96 -0.45 -10.44
C SER A 32 -8.36 0.60 -9.41
N ASP A 33 -9.00 1.68 -9.85
CA ASP A 33 -9.79 2.60 -9.03
C ASP A 33 -11.10 2.93 -9.79
N PRO A 34 -12.01 3.75 -9.25
CA PRO A 34 -13.26 4.11 -9.93
C PRO A 34 -13.07 4.83 -11.28
N ASP A 35 -11.95 5.52 -11.47
CA ASP A 35 -11.63 6.33 -12.65
C ASP A 35 -10.69 5.59 -13.65
N MET A 36 -10.11 4.47 -13.24
CA MET A 36 -9.10 3.70 -13.97
C MET A 36 -9.58 2.26 -14.22
N ASP A 37 -10.01 2.03 -15.46
CA ASP A 37 -10.58 0.77 -15.94
C ASP A 37 -9.72 0.06 -16.99
N ASP A 38 -8.49 0.52 -17.28
CA ASP A 38 -7.57 -0.06 -18.28
C ASP A 38 -7.26 -1.56 -18.09
N ASN A 39 -7.39 -2.04 -16.85
CA ASN A 39 -7.15 -3.43 -16.47
C ASN A 39 -8.44 -4.25 -16.40
N LEU A 40 -9.61 -3.62 -16.58
CA LEU A 40 -10.90 -4.30 -16.63
C LEU A 40 -10.90 -5.29 -17.81
N GLY A 41 -11.17 -6.55 -17.51
CA GLY A 41 -11.12 -7.65 -18.48
C GLY A 41 -9.74 -8.32 -18.63
N ARG A 42 -8.69 -7.82 -18.00
CA ARG A 42 -7.41 -8.53 -17.90
C ARG A 42 -7.44 -9.56 -16.78
N THR A 43 -6.74 -10.69 -16.95
CA THR A 43 -6.62 -11.69 -15.90
C THR A 43 -5.59 -11.25 -14.86
N LEU A 44 -5.79 -11.64 -13.58
CA LEU A 44 -4.81 -11.37 -12.53
C LEU A 44 -3.40 -11.88 -12.89
N GLU A 45 -3.31 -13.02 -13.57
CA GLU A 45 -2.05 -13.57 -14.06
C GLU A 45 -1.36 -12.63 -15.06
N SER A 46 -2.10 -12.06 -16.02
CA SER A 46 -1.54 -11.10 -17.00
C SER A 46 -1.07 -9.79 -16.36
N LEU A 47 -1.61 -9.45 -15.19
CA LEU A 47 -1.19 -8.31 -14.37
C LEU A 47 -0.01 -8.65 -13.44
N ASN A 48 0.54 -9.86 -13.51
CA ASN A 48 1.55 -10.41 -12.59
C ASN A 48 1.07 -10.52 -11.13
N CYS A 49 -0.24 -10.58 -10.90
CA CYS A 49 -0.86 -10.84 -9.61
C CYS A 49 -1.09 -12.35 -9.44
N THR A 50 -0.01 -13.07 -9.11
CA THR A 50 0.00 -14.54 -9.00
C THR A 50 -0.08 -15.00 -7.54
N ARG A 51 0.03 -16.32 -7.33
CA ARG A 51 -0.01 -16.94 -5.99
C ARG A 51 1.07 -16.36 -5.07
N GLY A 52 0.73 -16.17 -3.80
CA GLY A 52 1.61 -15.58 -2.78
C GLY A 52 1.68 -14.06 -2.82
N LYS A 53 0.99 -13.40 -3.76
CA LYS A 53 0.80 -11.95 -3.76
C LYS A 53 -0.34 -11.54 -2.84
N PHE A 54 -0.31 -10.27 -2.46
CA PHE A 54 -1.33 -9.63 -1.64
C PHE A 54 -1.96 -8.50 -2.42
N LEU A 55 -3.29 -8.46 -2.41
CA LEU A 55 -4.08 -7.35 -2.94
C LEU A 55 -4.63 -6.54 -1.76
N THR A 56 -4.48 -5.22 -1.82
CA THR A 56 -5.05 -4.31 -0.83
C THR A 56 -6.22 -3.59 -1.46
N ILE A 57 -7.40 -3.73 -0.86
CA ILE A 57 -8.62 -3.00 -1.22
C ILE A 57 -8.75 -1.84 -0.24
N VAL A 58 -8.85 -0.64 -0.78
CA VAL A 58 -8.98 0.63 -0.05
C VAL A 58 -10.34 1.22 -0.35
N ASP A 59 -11.04 1.68 0.68
CA ASP A 59 -12.32 2.39 0.58
C ASP A 59 -12.03 3.87 0.26
N GLU A 60 -12.53 4.41 -0.85
CA GLU A 60 -12.24 5.79 -1.29
C GLU A 60 -12.85 6.83 -0.34
N ASP A 61 -13.97 6.49 0.30
CA ASP A 61 -14.59 7.31 1.34
C ASP A 61 -13.88 7.19 2.71
N GLU A 62 -12.86 6.33 2.83
CA GLU A 62 -12.13 6.00 4.06
C GLU A 62 -13.06 5.67 5.25
N VAL A 63 -14.25 5.11 4.98
CA VAL A 63 -15.22 4.79 6.04
C VAL A 63 -14.81 3.50 6.74
N PHE A 64 -14.26 2.54 6.01
CA PHE A 64 -13.84 1.24 6.54
C PHE A 64 -12.36 0.99 6.39
N GLU A 65 -11.83 0.12 7.25
CA GLU A 65 -10.44 -0.30 7.18
C GLU A 65 -10.12 -1.06 5.89
N ASN A 66 -8.87 -0.91 5.43
CA ASN A 66 -8.38 -1.60 4.24
C ASN A 66 -8.45 -3.12 4.40
N VAL A 67 -8.84 -3.80 3.32
CA VAL A 67 -8.89 -5.26 3.27
C VAL A 67 -7.67 -5.77 2.51
N VAL A 68 -6.88 -6.63 3.16
CA VAL A 68 -5.75 -7.28 2.50
C VAL A 68 -6.12 -8.73 2.18
N LEU A 69 -6.09 -9.09 0.90
CA LEU A 69 -6.38 -10.42 0.39
C LEU A 69 -5.08 -11.12 -0.04
N ALA A 70 -4.87 -12.33 0.46
CA ALA A 70 -3.77 -13.18 0.00
C ALA A 70 -4.25 -14.10 -1.13
N LEU A 71 -3.52 -14.15 -2.24
CA LEU A 71 -3.83 -15.05 -3.35
C LEU A 71 -3.22 -16.44 -3.09
N SER A 72 -4.07 -17.40 -2.74
CA SER A 72 -3.68 -18.81 -2.51
C SER A 72 -4.13 -19.73 -3.65
N PRO A 73 -3.45 -20.87 -3.88
CA PRO A 73 -3.99 -21.91 -4.75
C PRO A 73 -5.35 -22.38 -4.24
N LEU A 74 -6.27 -22.68 -5.16
CA LEU A 74 -7.53 -23.32 -4.82
C LEU A 74 -7.29 -24.78 -4.41
N PRO A 75 -8.12 -25.33 -3.51
CA PRO A 75 -8.08 -26.75 -3.18
C PRO A 75 -8.46 -27.61 -4.39
N ASP A 76 -7.92 -28.83 -4.44
CA ASP A 76 -8.24 -29.79 -5.50
C ASP A 76 -9.74 -30.08 -5.54
N GLY A 77 -10.33 -30.04 -6.73
CA GLY A 77 -11.76 -30.29 -6.92
C GLY A 77 -12.67 -29.13 -6.55
N ALA A 78 -12.14 -27.91 -6.35
CA ALA A 78 -12.96 -26.71 -6.23
C ALA A 78 -13.89 -26.53 -7.44
N SER A 79 -15.17 -26.25 -7.18
CA SER A 79 -16.19 -26.03 -8.20
C SER A 79 -16.27 -24.59 -8.72
N SER A 80 -15.58 -23.65 -8.06
CA SER A 80 -15.56 -22.23 -8.38
C SER A 80 -14.14 -21.77 -8.75
N ALA A 81 -14.05 -20.70 -9.55
CA ALA A 81 -12.78 -20.08 -9.90
C ALA A 81 -12.10 -19.36 -8.71
N PHE A 82 -12.87 -19.01 -7.67
CA PHE A 82 -12.36 -18.44 -6.42
C PHE A 82 -13.20 -18.88 -5.22
N ILE A 83 -12.60 -18.87 -4.03
CA ILE A 83 -13.26 -19.16 -2.77
C ILE A 83 -12.89 -18.05 -1.79
N LEU A 84 -13.89 -17.35 -1.26
CA LEU A 84 -13.69 -16.36 -0.21
C LEU A 84 -13.78 -17.04 1.17
N PRO A 85 -13.04 -16.53 2.19
CA PRO A 85 -13.15 -17.03 3.55
C PRO A 85 -14.59 -16.92 4.07
N SER A 86 -15.06 -17.95 4.76
CA SER A 86 -16.35 -17.95 5.44
C SER A 86 -16.17 -18.43 6.89
N PRO A 87 -16.62 -17.65 7.90
CA PRO A 87 -17.22 -16.32 7.78
C PRO A 87 -16.22 -15.27 7.31
N PHE A 88 -16.72 -14.24 6.62
CA PHE A 88 -15.89 -13.09 6.26
C PHE A 88 -15.57 -12.28 7.53
N PRO A 89 -14.35 -11.75 7.69
CA PRO A 89 -14.02 -10.91 8.82
C PRO A 89 -14.89 -9.64 8.83
N SER A 90 -15.34 -9.22 10.01
CA SER A 90 -16.09 -7.96 10.16
C SER A 90 -15.13 -6.77 10.04
N LEU A 91 -15.40 -5.87 9.09
CA LEU A 91 -14.61 -4.65 8.91
C LEU A 91 -15.00 -3.59 9.93
N LYS A 92 -14.00 -2.97 10.56
CA LYS A 92 -14.19 -1.82 11.43
C LYS A 92 -14.35 -0.55 10.60
N GLN A 93 -15.20 0.35 11.09
CA GLN A 93 -15.25 1.71 10.58
C GLN A 93 -14.14 2.54 11.19
N HIS A 94 -13.55 3.42 10.38
CA HIS A 94 -12.67 4.45 10.89
C HIS A 94 -13.46 5.38 11.83
N ALA A 95 -12.84 5.72 12.97
CA ALA A 95 -13.46 6.65 13.90
C ALA A 95 -13.57 8.00 13.21
N ARG A 96 -14.81 8.50 13.03
CA ARG A 96 -15.03 9.85 12.52
C ARG A 96 -14.24 10.83 13.40
N PRO A 97 -13.42 11.72 12.82
CA PRO A 97 -12.73 12.73 13.61
C PRO A 97 -13.78 13.52 14.40
N LYS A 98 -13.55 13.65 15.71
CA LYS A 98 -14.46 14.38 16.58
C LYS A 98 -14.57 15.82 16.05
N PRO A 99 -15.79 16.37 15.86
CA PRO A 99 -15.91 17.74 15.39
C PRO A 99 -15.11 18.68 16.30
N PRO A 100 -14.42 19.68 15.74
CA PRO A 100 -13.65 20.63 16.52
C PRO A 100 -14.56 21.20 17.60
N ALA A 101 -14.05 21.25 18.84
CA ALA A 101 -14.79 21.84 19.95
C ALA A 101 -15.23 23.25 19.53
N PRO A 102 -16.49 23.66 19.79
CA PRO A 102 -16.95 24.99 19.44
C PRO A 102 -15.99 26.00 20.05
N ALA A 103 -15.42 26.87 19.21
CA ALA A 103 -14.64 27.99 19.68
C ALA A 103 -15.53 28.77 20.66
N ALA A 104 -15.09 28.90 21.90
CA ALA A 104 -15.75 29.77 22.84
C ALA A 104 -15.74 31.18 22.24
N THR A 105 -16.91 31.67 21.85
CA THR A 105 -17.11 33.08 21.55
C THR A 105 -16.97 33.84 22.87
N GLU A 106 -15.78 34.37 23.15
CA GLU A 106 -15.62 35.44 24.12
C GLU A 106 -16.16 36.73 23.47
N ASP A 107 -17.33 37.15 23.94
CA ASP A 107 -17.97 38.42 23.60
C ASP A 107 -17.34 39.56 24.42
N ASP A 108 -16.68 40.45 23.68
CA ASP A 108 -16.40 41.87 23.88
C ASP A 108 -15.90 42.41 25.25
N GLY A 109 -14.66 42.92 25.22
CA GLY A 109 -14.27 44.07 26.06
C GLY A 109 -12.87 44.02 26.69
N ASP A 110 -11.81 44.23 25.91
CA ASP A 110 -10.76 45.24 26.19
C ASP A 110 -9.73 45.28 25.05
N VAL A 111 -9.41 46.49 24.58
CA VAL A 111 -8.31 46.73 23.64
C VAL A 111 -6.99 46.56 24.39
N THR A 112 -6.35 45.40 24.24
CA THR A 112 -4.94 45.20 24.63
C THR A 112 -4.05 45.04 23.41
N GLU A 113 -3.24 46.09 23.22
CA GLU A 113 -1.93 46.19 22.58
C GLU A 113 -1.34 44.92 21.93
N ILE A 114 -1.09 45.03 20.63
CA ILE A 114 -0.44 44.03 19.78
C ILE A 114 1.04 43.94 20.18
N VAL A 115 1.40 43.02 21.06
CA VAL A 115 2.80 42.60 21.24
C VAL A 115 3.03 41.34 20.41
N ALA A 116 3.74 41.52 19.29
CA ALA A 116 4.23 40.44 18.45
C ALA A 116 5.03 39.44 19.31
N THR A 117 4.48 38.25 19.52
CA THR A 117 5.24 37.13 20.08
C THR A 117 5.74 36.27 18.92
N GLU A 118 7.04 36.42 18.66
CA GLU A 118 7.84 35.57 17.78
C GLU A 118 7.70 34.08 18.17
N PRO A 119 7.90 33.14 17.21
CA PRO A 119 7.82 31.72 17.48
C PRO A 119 8.86 31.30 18.52
N SER A 120 8.40 30.61 19.57
CA SER A 120 9.20 30.01 20.63
C SER A 120 10.23 29.01 20.08
N ARG A 121 11.38 29.52 19.62
CA ARG A 121 12.66 28.82 19.68
C ARG A 121 13.22 29.01 21.09
N LYS A 122 13.38 27.91 21.82
CA LYS A 122 14.55 27.60 22.68
C LYS A 122 14.30 26.34 23.52
N ARG A 123 14.91 25.23 23.09
CA ARG A 123 15.97 24.63 23.92
C ARG A 123 17.22 24.54 23.06
N ALA A 124 18.13 25.48 23.30
CA ALA A 124 19.53 25.29 23.01
C ALA A 124 20.12 24.46 24.15
N ALA A 125 20.69 23.32 23.80
CA ALA A 125 21.70 22.64 24.60
C ALA A 125 22.86 22.34 23.65
N SER A 126 23.89 23.17 23.78
CA SER A 126 25.31 23.02 23.47
C SER A 126 25.74 22.37 22.15
N GLU A 127 26.33 23.20 21.27
CA GLU A 127 27.50 22.85 20.46
C GLU A 127 28.60 22.26 21.35
N ASP A 128 28.94 20.99 21.13
CA ASP A 128 30.29 20.41 21.01
C ASP A 128 30.18 18.89 21.20
N ASP A 129 29.97 18.13 20.11
CA ASP A 129 30.54 16.77 19.99
C ASP A 129 30.48 16.27 18.54
N ILE A 130 31.18 16.97 17.65
CA ILE A 130 31.69 16.37 16.43
C ILE A 130 33.01 15.69 16.80
N ARG A 131 32.99 14.38 17.05
CA ARG A 131 34.15 13.52 16.83
C ARG A 131 33.75 12.20 16.18
N PRO A 132 34.05 12.01 14.88
CA PRO A 132 34.01 10.68 14.28
C PRO A 132 35.20 9.87 14.82
N ALA A 133 34.92 8.87 15.64
CA ALA A 133 35.93 7.90 16.06
C ALA A 133 36.28 6.98 14.89
N LYS A 134 37.34 7.39 14.17
CA LYS A 134 38.14 6.53 13.30
C LYS A 134 38.57 5.28 14.09
N ARG A 135 38.26 4.10 13.57
CA ARG A 135 39.22 2.99 13.53
C ARG A 135 39.37 2.53 12.09
N ALA A 136 40.50 2.95 11.54
CA ALA A 136 41.05 2.52 10.26
C ALA A 136 41.59 1.08 10.34
N ARG A 137 41.48 0.35 9.22
CA ARG A 137 42.59 -0.26 8.44
C ARG A 137 41.99 -1.13 7.31
N THR A 138 42.04 -0.66 6.05
CA THR A 138 42.94 -1.11 4.94
C THR A 138 42.73 -2.58 4.58
N ALA A 139 42.37 -2.98 3.34
CA ALA A 139 42.98 -2.61 2.05
C ALA A 139 41.90 -2.62 0.94
N GLU A 140 41.84 -1.59 0.09
CA GLU A 140 42.33 -1.61 -1.30
C GLU A 140 41.78 -2.77 -2.15
N HIS A 141 40.63 -2.57 -2.79
CA HIS A 141 40.45 -3.07 -4.15
C HIS A 141 39.56 -2.11 -4.94
N HIS A 142 40.16 -1.50 -5.94
CA HIS A 142 39.57 -0.60 -6.91
C HIS A 142 38.94 -1.46 -8.00
N PRO A 143 37.62 -1.42 -8.28
CA PRO A 143 37.13 -1.85 -9.58
C PRO A 143 37.27 -0.66 -10.53
N GLU A 144 38.26 -0.72 -11.43
CA GLU A 144 38.23 0.10 -12.64
C GLU A 144 37.07 -0.40 -13.51
N GLU A 145 36.10 0.49 -13.71
CA GLU A 145 35.09 0.34 -14.76
C GLU A 145 35.76 0.66 -16.10
N THR A 146 36.07 -0.37 -16.89
CA THR A 146 36.30 -0.19 -18.33
C THR A 146 34.96 -0.24 -19.05
N GLU A 147 34.76 0.71 -19.96
CA GLU A 147 33.62 0.87 -20.87
C GLU A 147 33.59 -0.26 -21.91
N ASP A 148 33.34 -1.50 -21.46
CA ASP A 148 32.95 -2.66 -22.27
C ASP A 148 32.56 -3.76 -21.26
N GLY A 149 31.26 -4.02 -21.13
CA GLY A 149 30.64 -4.80 -20.05
C GLY A 149 31.02 -6.28 -20.02
N HIS A 150 32.20 -6.58 -19.47
CA HIS A 150 32.66 -7.95 -19.20
C HIS A 150 33.06 -8.09 -17.73
N ILE A 151 32.21 -8.73 -16.93
CA ILE A 151 32.51 -9.04 -15.52
C ILE A 151 33.35 -10.32 -15.49
N VAL A 152 34.64 -10.20 -15.17
CA VAL A 152 35.51 -11.34 -14.90
C VAL A 152 35.42 -11.67 -13.42
N ILE A 153 34.62 -12.68 -13.06
CA ILE A 153 34.69 -13.30 -11.73
C ILE A 153 35.89 -14.25 -11.79
N SER A 154 36.97 -13.88 -11.11
CA SER A 154 38.11 -14.79 -10.90
C SER A 154 37.72 -15.77 -9.80
N ASP A 155 37.47 -17.01 -10.19
CA ASP A 155 37.28 -18.14 -9.28
C ASP A 155 38.70 -18.62 -8.90
N ASP A 156 39.23 -18.07 -7.81
CA ASP A 156 40.52 -18.45 -7.22
C ASP A 156 40.21 -19.24 -5.94
N ASP A 157 39.68 -20.45 -6.12
CA ASP A 157 39.48 -21.46 -5.07
C ASP A 157 39.60 -22.87 -5.69
N ASP A 158 40.73 -23.10 -6.38
CA ASP A 158 41.17 -24.42 -6.87
C ASP A 158 42.56 -24.71 -6.28
N ASP A 159 42.61 -25.16 -5.03
CA ASP A 159 43.78 -25.84 -4.46
C ASP A 159 43.39 -26.87 -3.37
N ILE A 160 43.35 -28.13 -3.81
CA ILE A 160 43.96 -29.32 -3.19
C ILE A 160 43.88 -29.45 -1.65
N MET A 161 43.15 -30.47 -1.19
CA MET A 161 43.62 -31.33 -0.10
C MET A 161 43.36 -32.81 -0.42
N GLU A 162 44.36 -33.42 -1.05
CA GLU A 162 44.64 -34.85 -0.97
C GLU A 162 45.21 -35.13 0.44
N VAL A 163 44.51 -35.95 1.24
CA VAL A 163 45.07 -36.51 2.48
C VAL A 163 44.82 -38.02 2.46
N LEU A 164 45.95 -38.73 2.47
CA LEU A 164 46.15 -40.18 2.59
C LEU A 164 45.27 -40.87 3.64
#